data_AF-A0AA35I9W1-F1
#
_entry.id   AF-A0AA35I9W1-F1
#
_cell.length_a   1.000
_cell.length_b   1.000
_cell.length_c   1.000
_cell.angle_alpha   90.00
_cell.angle_beta   90.00
_cell.angle_gamma   90.00
#
_symmetry.space_group_name_H-M   'P 1'
#
loop_
_entity.id
_entity.type
_entity.pdbx_description
1 polymer ?
#
loop_
_entity_poly.entity_id
_entity_poly.type
_entity_poly.pdbx_seq_one_letter_code
_entity_poly.pdbx_strand_id
1 'polypeptide(L)' 'MTEEPSDCVIAVCLGISEQQVAQYRRESFLLGDGAWLVHFAIIMPKELRHQLTGSFTLLFKASRAPGDTRQADEL' A
#
# COMPACT_ATOMS: atom_id res chain seq x y z
N MET A 1 -8.95 -0.05 -8.98
CA MET A 1 -9.69 0.36 -7.75
C MET A 1 -9.97 1.84 -7.88
N THR A 2 -11.21 2.29 -7.71
CA THR A 2 -11.57 3.72 -7.76
C THR A 2 -11.67 4.36 -6.37
N GLU A 3 -11.78 3.54 -5.33
CA GLU A 3 -11.90 3.97 -3.95
C GLU A 3 -10.56 3.86 -3.23
N GLU A 4 -10.34 4.77 -2.28
CA GLU A 4 -9.16 4.79 -1.42
C GLU A 4 -9.10 3.53 -0.54
N PRO A 5 -7.93 2.88 -0.41
CA PRO A 5 -7.82 1.68 0.41
C PRO A 5 -8.07 2.01 1.89
N SER A 6 -8.90 1.18 2.53
CA SER A 6 -9.17 1.31 3.96
C SER A 6 -7.97 0.87 4.81
N ASP A 7 -7.92 1.34 6.05
CA ASP A 7 -6.84 0.99 6.98
C ASP A 7 -6.79 -0.52 7.24
N CYS A 8 -7.94 -1.19 7.31
CA CYS A 8 -8.03 -2.65 7.42
C CYS A 8 -7.36 -3.36 6.23
N VAL A 9 -7.61 -2.90 4.99
CA VAL A 9 -7.01 -3.49 3.80
C VAL A 9 -5.49 -3.27 3.77
N ILE A 10 -5.05 -2.07 4.14
CA ILE A 10 -3.62 -1.74 4.24
C ILE A 10 -2.95 -2.57 5.35
N ALA A 11 -3.63 -2.78 6.47
CA ALA A 11 -3.13 -3.55 7.61
C ALA A 11 -2.89 -5.01 7.23
N VAL A 12 -3.84 -5.63 6.52
CA VAL A 12 -3.69 -6.98 5.95
C VAL A 12 -2.50 -7.03 5.00
N CYS A 13 -2.37 -6.05 4.11
CA CYS A 13 -1.25 -6.00 3.17
C CYS A 13 0.10 -5.85 3.87
N LEU A 14 0.19 -5.03 4.91
CA LEU A 14 1.43 -4.79 5.66
C LEU A 14 1.73 -5.89 6.69
N GLY A 15 0.74 -6.70 7.07
CA GLY A 15 0.86 -7.68 8.16
C GLY A 15 0.93 -7.01 9.54
N ILE A 16 0.28 -5.85 9.70
CA ILE A 16 0.27 -5.06 10.93
C ILE A 16 -1.17 -4.85 11.41
N SER A 17 -1.38 -4.21 12.56
CA SER A 17 -2.74 -3.91 13.02
C SER A 17 -3.31 -2.67 12.32
N GLU A 18 -4.65 -2.64 12.16
CA GLU A 18 -5.37 -1.46 11.64
C GLU A 18 -5.08 -0.20 12.46
N GLN A 19 -4.95 -0.34 13.78
CA GLN A 19 -4.59 0.76 14.68
C GLN A 19 -3.20 1.34 14.36
N GLN A 20 -2.23 0.48 14.03
CA GLN A 20 -0.90 0.93 13.61
C GLN A 20 -0.96 1.65 12.26
N VAL A 21 -1.77 1.17 11.33
CA VAL A 21 -2.01 1.88 10.05
C VAL A 21 -2.58 3.26 10.34
N ALA A 22 -3.70 3.35 11.07
CA ALA A 22 -4.36 4.61 11.39
C ALA A 22 -3.42 5.60 12.11
N GLN A 23 -2.53 5.10 12.97
CA GLN A 23 -1.56 5.92 13.70
C GLN A 23 -0.51 6.56 12.79
N TYR A 24 0.02 5.77 11.85
CA TYR A 24 1.18 6.19 11.04
C TYR A 24 0.80 6.68 9.64
N ARG A 25 -0.38 6.36 9.14
CA ARG A 25 -0.89 6.85 7.86
C ARG A 25 -0.96 8.39 7.87
N ARG A 26 -0.63 8.99 6.74
CA ARG A 26 -0.66 10.45 6.56
C ARG A 26 -1.50 10.85 5.37
N GLU A 27 -1.08 10.45 4.18
CA GLU A 27 -1.72 10.86 2.93
C GLU A 27 -1.87 9.65 2.01
N SER A 28 -2.80 9.73 1.07
CA SER A 28 -3.03 8.70 0.07
C SER A 28 -3.33 9.35 -1.25
N PHE A 29 -2.65 8.89 -2.30
CA PHE A 29 -2.74 9.47 -3.63
C PHE A 29 -3.14 8.39 -4.63
N LEU A 30 -4.17 8.66 -5.43
CA LEU A 30 -4.50 7.86 -6.59
C LEU A 30 -3.54 8.22 -7.73
N LEU A 31 -2.79 7.23 -8.19
CA LEU A 31 -1.88 7.36 -9.32
C LEU A 31 -2.63 7.17 -10.64
N GLY A 32 -2.06 7.68 -11.74
CA GLY A 32 -2.66 7.61 -13.07
C GLY A 32 -2.83 6.19 -13.63
N ASP A 33 -2.14 5.20 -13.06
CA ASP A 33 -2.28 3.77 -13.39
C ASP A 33 -3.38 3.06 -12.57
N GLY A 34 -4.11 3.80 -11.71
CA GLY A 34 -5.15 3.27 -10.84
C GLY A 34 -4.61 2.58 -9.57
N ALA A 35 -3.31 2.71 -9.29
CA ALA A 35 -2.71 2.32 -8.03
C ALA A 35 -2.86 3.42 -6.98
N TRP A 36 -2.78 3.05 -5.70
CA TRP A 36 -2.77 3.98 -4.58
C TRP A 36 -1.39 4.05 -3.95
N LEU A 37 -0.86 5.25 -3.78
CA LEU A 37 0.35 5.51 -3.02
C LEU A 37 -0.04 6.00 -1.63
N VAL A 38 0.25 5.21 -0.60
CA VAL A 38 -0.06 5.53 0.79
C VAL A 38 1.20 5.96 1.52
N HIS A 39 1.21 7.16 2.08
CA HIS A 39 2.32 7.71 2.85
C HIS A 39 2.18 7.41 4.33
N PHE A 40 3.30 6.99 4.93
CA PHE A 40 3.43 6.77 6.37
C PHE A 40 4.41 7.75 7.00
N ALA A 41 4.20 8.02 8.29
CA ALA A 41 5.03 8.91 9.06
C ALA A 41 6.45 8.34 9.27
N ILE A 42 7.46 9.20 9.23
CA ILE A 42 8.87 8.84 9.45
C ILE A 42 9.13 8.19 10.82
N ILE A 43 8.27 8.49 11.81
CA ILE A 43 8.31 7.94 13.17
C ILE A 43 7.81 6.49 13.26
N MET A 44 7.27 5.92 12.18
CA MET A 44 6.81 4.54 12.14
C MET A 44 7.96 3.59 12.49
N PRO A 45 7.82 2.63 13.42
CA PRO A 45 8.90 1.71 13.81
C PRO A 45 9.45 0.92 12.60
N LYS A 46 10.76 0.63 12.58
CA LYS A 46 11.42 -0.05 11.45
C LYS A 46 10.83 -1.45 11.19
N GLU A 47 10.37 -2.09 12.25
CA GLU A 47 9.74 -3.41 12.28
C GLU A 47 8.40 -3.42 11.53
N LEU A 48 7.76 -2.25 11.34
CA LEU A 48 6.54 -2.13 10.56
C LEU A 48 6.81 -1.71 9.11
N ARG A 49 8.06 -1.38 8.75
CA ARG A 49 8.44 -0.84 7.43
C ARG A 49 8.84 -1.91 6.42
N HIS A 50 8.80 -3.19 6.78
CA HIS A 50 9.33 -4.27 5.93
C HIS A 50 8.71 -4.31 4.52
N GLN A 51 7.50 -3.80 4.36
CA GLN A 51 6.77 -3.77 3.09
C GLN A 51 6.62 -2.36 2.50
N LEU A 52 7.25 -1.36 3.12
CA LEU A 52 7.28 0.00 2.59
C LEU A 52 8.49 0.19 1.69
N THR A 53 8.36 1.07 0.71
CA THR A 53 9.51 1.55 -0.05
C THR A 53 10.40 2.45 0.83
N GLY A 54 11.62 2.74 0.36
CA GLY A 54 12.58 3.60 1.08
C GLY A 54 12.08 5.03 1.38
N SER A 55 10.93 5.44 0.85
CA SER A 55 10.28 6.73 1.09
C SER A 55 9.10 6.65 2.07
N PHE A 56 8.97 5.57 2.86
CA PHE A 56 7.84 5.36 3.78
C PHE A 56 6.49 5.31 3.07
N THR A 57 6.50 4.80 1.84
CA THR A 57 5.28 4.67 1.04
C THR A 57 4.96 3.21 0.77
N LEU A 58 3.67 2.90 0.80
CA LEU A 58 3.13 1.63 0.32
C LEU A 58 2.48 1.88 -1.04
N LEU A 59 2.86 1.08 -2.03
CA LEU A 59 2.20 1.07 -3.33
C LEU A 59 1.13 -0.03 -3.33
N PHE A 60 -0.12 0.40 -3.20
CA PHE A 60 -1.28 -0.48 -3.19
C PHE A 60 -1.86 -0.60 -4.60
N LYS A 61 -1.57 -1.70 -5.27
CA LYS A 61 -2.16 -2.05 -6.57
C LYS A 61 -3.33 -2.99 -6.32
N ALA A 62 -4.42 -2.79 -7.06
CA ALA A 62 -5.48 -3.80 -7.11
C ALA A 62 -4.83 -5.12 -7.51
N SER A 63 -4.96 -6.15 -6.66
CA SER A 63 -4.55 -7.49 -7.04
C SER A 63 -5.24 -7.79 -8.37
N ARG A 64 -4.44 -8.18 -9.37
CA ARG A 64 -4.96 -8.64 -10.64
C ARG A 64 -6.07 -9.63 -10.35
N ALA A 65 -7.25 -9.38 -10.90
CA ALA A 65 -8.33 -10.36 -10.86
C ALA A 65 -7.75 -11.72 -11.30
N PRO A 66 -8.12 -12.84 -10.67
CA PRO A 66 -7.69 -14.16 -11.10
C PRO A 66 -8.22 -14.38 -12.52
N GLY A 67 -7.41 -14.06 -13.53
CA GLY A 67 -7.81 -13.95 -14.94
C GLY A 67 -7.08 -12.90 -15.76
N ASP A 68 -6.34 -11.96 -15.15
CA ASP A 68 -5.53 -10.98 -15.92
C ASP A 68 -4.17 -11.57 -16.33
N THR A 69 -4.13 -12.22 -17.48
CA THR A 69 -2.96 -12.88 -18.13
C THR A 69 -1.96 -11.94 -18.80
N ARG A 70 -1.94 -10.65 -18.47
CA ARG A 70 -0.93 -9.74 -19.01
C ARG A 70 0.42 -9.96 -18.32
N GLN A 71 1.17 -10.95 -18.77
CA GLN A 71 2.57 -11.21 -18.40
C GLN A 71 3.33 -9.90 -18.11
N ALA A 72 3.94 -9.79 -16.93
CA ALA A 72 4.97 -8.78 -16.76
C ALA A 72 6.09 -9.20 -17.71
N ASP A 73 6.36 -8.39 -18.74
CA ASP A 73 7.60 -8.49 -19.48
C ASP A 73 8.72 -8.18 -18.47
N GLU A 74 9.29 -9.24 -17.89
CA GLU A 74 10.67 -9.22 -17.43
C GLU A 74 11.53 -9.12 -18.69
N LEU A 75 12.11 -7.94 -18.92
CA LEU A 75 13.23 -7.69 -19.81
C LEU A 75 14.41 -7.19 -18.99
#